data_AF-A0A843UJJ2-F1
#
_entry.id   AF-A0A843UJJ2-F1
#
_cell.length_a   1.000
_cell.length_b   1.000
_cell.length_c   1.000
_cell.angle_alpha   90.00
_cell.angle_beta   90.00
_cell.angle_gamma   90.00
#
_symmetry.space_group_name_H-M   'P 1'
#
loop_
_entity.id
_entity.type
_entity.pdbx_description
1 polymer ?
#
loop_
_entity_poly.entity_id
_entity_poly.type
_entity_poly.pdbx_seq_one_letter_code
_entity_poly.pdbx_strand_id
1 'polypeptide(L)'
;MDGERLLGKSMQHMGRRERWQQTSTTMKVNRATNPEVNMHTSGSISFATHQSRLGKDLKRPPTFQEVFDKTHKKKGTDQYISDRAREELYSQQMT
;
A
#
# COMPACT_ATOMS: atom_id res chain seq x y z
N MET A 1 -37.26 15.30 3.43
CA MET A 1 -35.99 15.14 2.70
C MET A 1 -34.86 15.18 3.73
N ASP A 2 -34.77 14.17 4.61
CA ASP A 2 -34.02 14.29 5.88
C ASP A 2 -33.02 13.14 6.14
N GLY A 3 -32.80 12.27 5.14
CA GLY A 3 -31.90 11.12 5.27
C GLY A 3 -30.41 11.47 5.14
N GLU A 4 -30.07 12.41 4.24
CA GLU A 4 -28.67 12.70 3.89
C GLU A 4 -27.94 13.54 4.95
N ARG A 5 -28.67 14.34 5.74
CA ARG A 5 -28.09 15.22 6.78
C ARG A 5 -27.66 14.47 8.04
N LEU A 6 -28.16 13.24 8.24
CA LEU A 6 -27.85 12.42 9.41
C LEU A 6 -26.60 11.54 9.18
N LEU A 7 -26.33 11.10 7.95
CA LEU A 7 -25.13 10.31 7.62
C LEU A 7 -23.82 11.11 7.76
N GLY A 8 -23.81 12.39 7.39
CA GLY A 8 -22.61 13.22 7.49
C GLY A 8 -22.15 13.48 8.93
N LYS A 9 -23.09 13.49 9.88
CA LYS A 9 -22.80 13.72 11.31
C LYS A 9 -22.25 12.47 12.00
N SER A 10 -22.72 11.27 11.62
CA SER A 10 -22.25 10.01 12.19
C SER A 10 -20.80 9.70 11.80
N MET A 11 -20.41 10.02 10.56
CA MET A 11 -19.04 9.82 10.06
C MET A 11 -18.02 10.72 10.78
N GLN A 12 -18.36 12.00 10.99
CA GLN A 12 -17.52 12.91 11.76
C GLN A 12 -17.46 12.57 13.26
N HIS A 13 -18.54 12.02 13.82
CA HIS A 13 -18.56 11.57 15.21
C HIS A 13 -17.68 10.33 15.43
N MET A 14 -17.64 9.41 14.47
CA MET A 14 -16.76 8.22 14.51
C MET A 14 -15.28 8.60 14.45
N GLY A 15 -14.88 9.51 13.55
CA GLY A 15 -13.49 9.99 13.45
C GLY A 15 -13.01 10.79 14.67
N ARG A 16 -13.94 11.32 15.48
CA ARG A 16 -13.64 12.06 16.71
C ARG A 16 -13.51 11.20 17.96
N ARG A 17 -13.78 9.88 17.89
CA ARG A 17 -13.58 9.02 19.06
C ARG A 17 -12.10 8.89 19.35
N GLU A 18 -11.76 9.03 20.63
CA GLU A 18 -10.40 9.09 21.13
C GLU A 18 -9.52 7.92 20.65
N ARG A 19 -10.06 6.69 20.70
CA ARG A 19 -9.38 5.47 20.21
C ARG A 19 -8.89 5.59 18.75
N TRP A 20 -9.70 6.15 17.86
CA TRP A 20 -9.35 6.26 16.44
C TRP A 20 -8.34 7.37 16.18
N GLN A 21 -8.40 8.46 16.95
CA GLN A 21 -7.40 9.52 16.90
C GLN A 21 -6.04 9.02 17.39
N GLN A 22 -6.01 8.35 18.55
CA GLN A 22 -4.78 7.76 19.09
C GLN A 22 -4.16 6.77 18.10
N THR A 23 -4.97 5.87 17.53
CA THR A 23 -4.50 4.91 16.51
C THR A 23 -3.95 5.62 15.27
N SER A 24 -4.64 6.64 14.76
CA SER A 24 -4.20 7.41 13.61
C SER A 24 -2.87 8.14 13.87
N THR A 25 -2.73 8.77 15.03
CA THR A 25 -1.52 9.47 15.45
C THR A 25 -0.35 8.50 15.61
N THR A 26 -0.54 7.37 16.30
CA THR A 26 0.49 6.31 16.42
C THR A 26 0.91 5.81 15.04
N MET A 27 -0.03 5.54 14.14
CA MET A 27 0.30 5.12 12.77
C MET A 27 1.04 6.18 11.96
N LYS A 28 0.80 7.48 12.20
CA LYS A 28 1.57 8.56 11.58
C LYS A 28 2.99 8.61 12.13
N VAL A 29 3.15 8.53 13.45
CA VAL A 29 4.46 8.49 14.10
C VAL A 29 5.26 7.27 13.62
N ASN A 30 4.67 6.09 13.61
CA ASN A 30 5.31 4.86 13.13
C ASN A 30 5.75 4.96 11.65
N ARG A 31 4.98 5.67 10.81
CA ARG A 31 5.37 5.93 9.42
C ARG A 31 6.51 6.94 9.32
N ALA A 32 6.56 7.93 10.21
CA ALA A 32 7.62 8.94 10.24
C ALA A 32 8.93 8.39 10.81
N THR A 33 8.88 7.44 11.75
CA THR A 33 10.09 6.85 12.37
C THR A 33 10.82 5.88 11.45
N ASN A 34 10.11 5.21 10.54
CA ASN A 34 10.68 4.25 9.60
C ASN A 34 10.17 4.51 8.18
N PRO A 35 10.62 5.60 7.53
CA PRO A 35 10.14 5.97 6.20
C PRO A 35 10.45 4.90 5.15
N GLU A 36 11.53 4.14 5.35
CA GLU A 36 12.01 3.15 4.39
C GLU A 36 11.24 1.82 4.42
N VAL A 37 10.64 1.48 5.56
CA VAL A 37 10.01 0.16 5.80
C VAL A 37 8.59 0.07 5.22
N ASN A 38 7.92 1.21 5.03
CA ASN A 38 6.49 1.26 4.65
C ASN A 38 6.23 1.88 3.26
N MET A 39 7.27 2.04 2.41
CA MET A 39 7.09 2.65 1.11
C MET A 39 6.61 1.63 0.06
N HIS A 40 5.29 1.59 -0.12
CA HIS A 40 4.61 0.84 -1.18
C HIS A 40 3.88 1.84 -2.10
N THR A 41 4.12 1.80 -3.42
CA THR A 41 3.49 2.77 -4.35
C THR A 41 2.07 2.40 -4.74
N SER A 42 1.65 1.16 -4.54
CA SER A 42 0.36 0.64 -4.99
C SER A 42 -0.83 0.89 -4.05
N GLY A 43 -0.60 1.48 -2.88
CA GLY A 43 -1.64 1.69 -1.87
C GLY A 43 -2.13 0.38 -1.26
N SER A 44 -3.42 0.29 -0.90
CA SER A 44 -4.00 -0.88 -0.20
C SER A 44 -4.42 -2.04 -1.12
N ILE A 45 -3.92 -2.08 -2.35
CA ILE A 45 -4.26 -3.13 -3.32
C ILE A 45 -3.41 -4.36 -3.04
N SER A 46 -4.04 -5.54 -2.99
CA SER A 46 -3.31 -6.78 -2.71
C SER A 46 -2.36 -7.18 -3.85
N PHE A 47 -1.27 -7.85 -3.50
CA PHE A 47 -0.31 -8.40 -4.48
C PHE A 47 -0.98 -9.31 -5.52
N ALA A 48 -1.92 -10.18 -5.10
CA ALA A 48 -2.70 -11.04 -5.99
C ALA A 48 -3.54 -10.25 -7.02
N THR A 49 -4.04 -9.07 -6.63
CA THR A 49 -4.74 -8.17 -7.55
C THR A 49 -3.77 -7.59 -8.57
N HIS A 50 -2.57 -7.20 -8.15
CA HIS A 50 -1.51 -6.75 -9.07
C HIS A 50 -1.09 -7.85 -10.03
N GLN A 51 -0.91 -9.07 -9.55
CA GLN A 51 -0.61 -10.25 -10.35
C GLN A 51 -1.70 -10.52 -11.39
N SER A 52 -2.98 -10.45 -11.00
CA SER A 52 -4.10 -10.68 -11.91
C SER A 52 -4.20 -9.62 -13.01
N ARG A 53 -3.98 -8.35 -12.66
CA ARG A 53 -3.98 -7.24 -13.63
C ARG A 53 -2.80 -7.36 -14.59
N LEU A 54 -1.61 -7.60 -14.07
CA LEU A 54 -0.40 -7.75 -14.87
C LEU A 54 -0.47 -8.97 -15.79
N GLY A 55 -1.08 -10.07 -15.34
CA GLY A 55 -1.28 -11.25 -16.18
C GLY A 55 -2.22 -11.02 -17.36
N LYS A 56 -3.24 -10.17 -17.18
CA LYS A 56 -4.11 -9.73 -18.30
C LYS A 56 -3.33 -8.87 -19.29
N ASP A 57 -2.50 -7.95 -18.80
CA ASP A 57 -1.68 -7.07 -19.64
C ASP A 57 -0.66 -7.88 -20.46
N LEU A 58 0.00 -8.85 -19.84
CA LEU A 58 1.03 -9.70 -20.46
C LEU A 58 0.46 -10.89 -21.25
N LYS A 59 -0.84 -11.19 -21.13
CA LYS A 59 -1.50 -12.39 -21.67
C LYS A 59 -0.84 -13.71 -21.23
N ARG A 60 -0.14 -13.69 -20.10
CA ARG A 60 0.52 -14.84 -19.47
C ARG A 60 0.60 -14.65 -17.96
N PRO A 61 0.82 -15.72 -17.16
CA PRO A 61 1.14 -15.57 -15.75
C PRO A 61 2.40 -14.70 -15.56
N PRO A 62 2.33 -13.61 -14.78
CA PRO A 62 3.50 -12.80 -14.48
C PRO A 62 4.36 -13.49 -13.42
N THR A 63 5.66 -13.24 -13.48
CA THR A 63 6.59 -13.71 -12.45
C THR A 63 6.45 -12.87 -11.18
N PHE A 64 6.92 -13.40 -10.06
CA PHE A 64 6.96 -12.65 -8.81
C PHE A 64 7.71 -11.32 -8.96
N GLN A 65 8.87 -11.35 -9.63
CA GLN A 65 9.71 -10.17 -9.85
C GLN A 65 9.00 -9.10 -10.68
N GLU A 66 8.24 -9.48 -11.71
CA GLU A 66 7.48 -8.51 -12.53
C GLU A 66 6.39 -7.80 -11.72
N VAL A 67 5.73 -8.52 -10.81
CA VAL A 67 4.72 -7.93 -9.92
C VAL A 67 5.39 -7.06 -8.84
N PHE A 68 6.53 -7.50 -8.32
CA PHE A 68 7.31 -6.78 -7.32
C PHE A 68 7.83 -5.45 -7.87
N ASP A 69 8.43 -5.47 -9.06
CA ASP A 69 8.93 -4.29 -9.76
C ASP A 69 7.81 -3.25 -9.98
N LYS A 70 6.63 -3.70 -10.42
CA LYS A 70 5.46 -2.81 -10.64
C LYS A 70 4.98 -2.12 -9.36
N THR A 71 5.27 -2.68 -8.20
CA THR A 71 4.75 -2.23 -6.89
C THR A 71 5.80 -1.57 -5.99
N HIS A 72 7.09 -1.76 -6.30
CA HIS A 72 8.21 -1.28 -5.47
C HIS A 72 9.24 -0.42 -6.22
N LYS A 73 9.08 -0.18 -7.53
CA LYS A 73 9.84 0.83 -8.29
C LYS A 73 9.09 2.16 -8.33
N LYS A 74 9.84 3.27 -8.39
CA LYS A 74 9.26 4.60 -8.57
C LYS A 74 8.77 4.73 -10.01
N LYS A 75 7.55 5.27 -10.19
CA LYS A 75 6.91 5.42 -11.51
C LYS A 75 7.81 6.22 -12.46
N GLY A 76 8.08 5.67 -13.64
CA GLY A 76 8.90 6.32 -14.67
C GLY A 76 10.41 6.18 -14.45
N THR A 77 10.85 5.41 -13.47
CA THR A 77 12.27 5.10 -13.24
C THR A 77 12.45 3.60 -12.99
N ASP A 78 13.66 3.10 -13.18
CA ASP A 78 14.00 1.71 -12.82
C ASP A 78 14.53 1.57 -11.37
N GLN A 79 14.41 2.64 -10.57
CA GLN A 79 14.91 2.68 -9.21
C GLN A 79 13.86 2.17 -8.22
N TYR A 80 14.29 1.31 -7.29
CA TYR A 80 13.49 0.93 -6.14
C TYR A 80 13.21 2.14 -5.24
N ILE A 81 12.09 2.09 -4.55
CA ILE A 81 11.69 3.17 -3.64
C ILE A 81 12.55 3.15 -2.36
N SER A 82 13.02 1.98 -1.94
CA SER A 82 13.89 1.77 -0.79
C SER A 82 14.95 0.70 -1.08
N ASP A 83 16.05 0.73 -0.33
CA ASP A 83 17.07 -0.31 -0.41
C ASP A 83 16.54 -1.64 0.13
N ARG A 84 15.67 -1.59 1.14
CA ARG A 84 14.95 -2.75 1.67
C ARG A 84 14.10 -3.49 0.63
N ALA A 85 13.45 -2.78 -0.30
CA ALA A 85 12.69 -3.44 -1.36
C ALA A 85 13.60 -4.35 -2.22
N ARG A 86 14.86 -3.94 -2.40
CA ARG A 86 15.87 -4.76 -3.09
C ARG A 86 16.18 -6.02 -2.29
N GLU A 87 16.37 -5.89 -0.98
CA GLU A 87 16.65 -7.01 -0.07
C GLU A 87 15.50 -8.02 0.00
N GLU A 88 14.25 -7.55 0.06
CA GLU A 88 13.06 -8.41 0.10
C GLU A 88 12.92 -9.25 -1.17
N LEU A 89 13.19 -8.64 -2.34
CA LEU A 89 13.22 -9.37 -3.60
C LEU A 89 14.30 -10.47 -3.60
N TYR A 90 15.51 -10.18 -3.09
CA TYR A 90 16.57 -11.19 -2.99
C TYR A 90 16.21 -12.32 -2.03
N SER A 91 15.61 -12.00 -0.88
CA SER A 91 15.19 -13.00 0.11
C SER A 91 14.13 -13.96 -0.46
N GLN A 92 13.21 -13.47 -1.28
CA GLN A 92 12.17 -14.30 -1.90
C GLN A 92 12.66 -15.14 -3.08
N GLN A 93 13.83 -14.82 -3.64
CA GLN A 93 14.46 -15.61 -4.70
C GLN A 93 15.34 -16.76 -4.18
N MET A 94 15.70 -16.76 -2.88
CA MET A 94 16.55 -17.78 -2.25
C MET A 94 15.78 -18.86 -1.45
N THR A 95 14.46 -18.85 -1.52
CA THR A 95 13.54 -19.88 -0.99
C THR A 95 12.91 -20.66 -2.12
#